data_AF-A0A946IKZ7-F1
#
_entry.id   AF-A0A946IKZ7-F1
#
_cell.length_a   1.000
_cell.length_b   1.000
_cell.length_c   1.000
_cell.angle_alpha   90.00
_cell.angle_beta   90.00
_cell.angle_gamma   90.00
#
_symmetry.space_group_name_H-M   'P 1'
#
loop_
_entity.id
_entity.type
_entity.pdbx_description
1 polymer ?
#
loop_
_entity_poly.entity_id
_entity_poly.type
_entity_poly.pdbx_seq_one_letter_code
_entity_poly.pdbx_strand_id
1 'polypeptide(L)'
;LSDIPVIEIITFKDAKEKVRYNRLKRKVLKVYPYAIYTKNKLKEIEEELSEIKRRRKKKQHTKKVSSFLKEELGEKMKKLTRKEGNILVKLIYRETNISTYKLLKEYRGSVNAFFWQTTAKMYDNNLKQEYDPVNNREDMLIEHIIINAKLEGKL
;
A
#
# COMPACT_ATOMS: atom_id res chain seq x y z
N LEU A 1 -24.59 -16.89 -2.37
CA LEU A 1 -24.30 -16.49 -3.77
C LEU A 1 -22.82 -16.24 -3.84
N SER A 2 -22.07 -17.15 -4.45
CA SER A 2 -20.65 -16.95 -4.73
C SER A 2 -20.53 -15.72 -5.64
N ASP A 3 -19.88 -14.67 -5.16
CA ASP A 3 -19.54 -13.48 -5.97
C ASP A 3 -18.66 -13.95 -7.12
N ILE A 4 -19.28 -14.23 -8.27
CA ILE A 4 -18.57 -14.53 -9.50
C ILE A 4 -17.82 -13.23 -9.84
N PRO A 5 -16.47 -13.21 -9.80
CA PRO A 5 -15.74 -12.01 -10.11
C PRO A 5 -16.03 -11.66 -11.57
N VAL A 6 -16.69 -10.53 -11.78
CA VAL A 6 -16.87 -9.97 -13.12
C VAL A 6 -15.47 -9.67 -13.64
N ILE A 7 -15.00 -10.51 -14.57
CA ILE A 7 -13.71 -10.30 -15.23
C ILE A 7 -13.92 -9.14 -16.21
N GLU A 8 -13.51 -7.95 -15.79
CA GLU A 8 -13.53 -6.79 -16.65
C GLU A 8 -12.54 -7.02 -17.80
N ILE A 9 -13.06 -7.15 -19.02
CA ILE A 9 -12.22 -7.39 -20.20
C ILE A 9 -11.46 -6.09 -20.50
N ILE A 10 -10.17 -6.03 -20.16
CA ILE A 10 -9.34 -4.90 -20.56
C ILE A 10 -9.12 -4.94 -22.07
N THR A 11 -9.62 -3.92 -22.76
CA THR A 11 -9.23 -3.62 -24.13
C THR A 11 -8.07 -2.63 -24.13
N PHE A 12 -7.01 -2.95 -24.88
CA PHE A 12 -5.88 -2.06 -25.11
C PHE A 12 -6.12 -1.25 -26.37
N LYS A 13 -5.92 0.06 -26.30
CA LYS A 13 -6.01 0.98 -27.45
C LYS A 13 -4.93 0.68 -28.48
N ASP A 14 -3.72 0.35 -28.01
CA ASP A 14 -2.57 0.08 -28.88
C ASP A 14 -1.55 -0.89 -28.24
N ALA A 15 -0.58 -1.33 -29.05
CA ALA A 15 0.52 -2.19 -28.58
C ALA A 15 1.35 -1.52 -27.47
N LYS A 16 1.47 -0.18 -27.47
CA LYS A 16 2.20 0.57 -26.44
C LYS A 16 1.50 0.49 -25.09
N GLU A 17 0.16 0.50 -25.06
CA GLU A 17 -0.64 0.35 -23.85
C GLU A 17 -0.48 -1.05 -23.27
N LYS A 18 -0.50 -2.09 -24.11
CA LYS A 18 -0.21 -3.47 -23.67
C LYS A 18 1.17 -3.58 -23.01
N VAL A 19 2.19 -2.92 -23.58
CA VAL A 19 3.53 -2.87 -22.97
C VAL A 19 3.52 -2.12 -21.63
N ARG A 20 2.83 -0.98 -21.53
CA ARG A 20 2.66 -0.23 -20.27
C ARG A 20 1.97 -1.08 -19.21
N TYR A 21 0.89 -1.76 -19.58
CA TYR A 21 0.16 -2.67 -18.70
C TYR A 21 1.04 -3.80 -18.18
N ASN A 22 1.83 -4.46 -19.04
CA ASN A 22 2.74 -5.52 -18.62
C ASN A 22 3.83 -5.03 -17.65
N ARG A 23 4.32 -3.79 -17.84
CA ARG A 23 5.24 -3.16 -16.88
C ARG A 23 4.56 -2.87 -15.54
N LEU A 24 3.31 -2.41 -15.57
CA LEU A 24 2.49 -2.20 -14.37
C LEU A 24 2.24 -3.53 -13.65
N LYS A 25 1.80 -4.58 -14.35
CA LYS A 25 1.58 -5.94 -13.82
C LYS A 25 2.79 -6.44 -13.04
N ARG A 26 3.99 -6.36 -13.63
CA ARG A 26 5.24 -6.78 -12.94
C ARG A 26 5.48 -5.99 -11.65
N LYS A 27 5.22 -4.68 -11.64
CA LYS A 27 5.41 -3.83 -10.46
C LYS A 27 4.37 -4.13 -9.38
N VAL A 28 3.10 -4.27 -9.76
CA VAL A 28 2.02 -4.63 -8.84
C VAL A 28 2.32 -5.95 -8.16
N LEU A 29 2.65 -7.01 -8.92
CA LEU A 29 2.97 -8.32 -8.35
C LEU A 29 4.20 -8.29 -7.43
N LYS A 30 5.23 -7.52 -7.79
CA LYS A 30 6.43 -7.34 -6.95
C LYS A 30 6.10 -6.66 -5.62
N VAL A 31 5.17 -5.70 -5.64
CA VAL A 31 4.94 -4.78 -4.51
C VAL A 31 3.78 -5.21 -3.62
N TYR A 32 2.78 -5.91 -4.14
CA TYR A 32 1.58 -6.32 -3.41
C TYR A 32 1.87 -7.10 -2.11
N PRO A 33 2.85 -8.04 -2.06
CA PRO A 33 3.19 -8.71 -0.81
C PRO A 33 3.61 -7.76 0.32
N TYR A 34 4.21 -6.61 0.00
CA TYR A 34 4.55 -5.60 1.01
C TYR A 34 3.32 -4.87 1.55
N ALA A 35 2.29 -4.65 0.72
CA ALA A 35 1.04 -4.04 1.17
C ALA A 35 0.28 -4.97 2.13
N ILE A 36 0.19 -6.26 1.80
CA ILE A 36 -0.40 -7.28 2.68
C ILE A 36 0.38 -7.42 3.99
N TYR A 37 1.71 -7.43 3.92
CA TYR A 37 2.55 -7.43 5.12
C TYR A 37 2.25 -6.23 6.02
N THR A 38 2.16 -5.03 5.45
CA THR A 38 1.83 -3.82 6.20
C THR A 38 0.45 -3.91 6.84
N LYS A 39 -0.58 -4.36 6.10
CA LYS A 39 -1.93 -4.57 6.64
C LYS A 39 -1.91 -5.50 7.85
N ASN A 40 -1.26 -6.66 7.70
CA ASN A 40 -1.21 -7.67 8.75
C ASN A 40 -0.45 -7.16 9.98
N LYS A 41 0.68 -6.46 9.78
CA LYS A 41 1.47 -5.93 10.90
C LYS A 41 0.74 -4.83 11.66
N LEU A 42 0.01 -3.96 10.96
CA LEU A 42 -0.85 -2.96 11.61
C LEU A 42 -1.97 -3.61 12.42
N LYS A 43 -2.60 -4.66 11.89
CA LYS A 43 -3.62 -5.44 12.59
C LYS A 43 -3.06 -6.13 13.84
N GLU A 44 -1.91 -6.79 13.72
CA GLU A 44 -1.20 -7.42 14.83
C GLU A 44 -0.93 -6.42 15.96
N ILE A 45 -0.39 -5.23 15.62
CA ILE A 45 -0.13 -4.18 16.62
C ILE A 45 -1.43 -3.70 17.30
N GLU A 46 -2.56 -3.66 16.59
CA GLU A 46 -3.85 -3.29 17.20
C GLU A 46 -4.37 -4.38 18.15
N GLU A 47 -4.27 -5.65 17.76
CA GLU A 47 -4.71 -6.82 18.53
C GLU A 47 -3.90 -7.01 19.82
N GLU A 48 -2.57 -6.88 19.75
CA GLU A 48 -1.66 -6.95 20.91
C GLU A 48 -1.98 -5.91 21.99
N LEU A 49 -2.67 -4.84 21.64
CA LEU A 49 -2.96 -3.72 22.52
C LEU A 49 -4.42 -3.69 22.97
N SER A 50 -5.22 -4.70 22.61
CA SER A 50 -6.65 -4.80 22.91
C SER A 50 -6.97 -4.68 24.41
N GLU A 51 -6.15 -5.26 25.28
CA GLU A 51 -6.36 -5.29 26.74
C GLU A 51 -5.78 -4.08 27.51
N ILE A 52 -5.10 -3.17 26.82
CA ILE A 52 -4.37 -2.08 27.48
C ILE A 52 -5.29 -0.88 27.71
N LYS A 53 -5.17 -0.27 28.91
CA LYS A 53 -5.87 0.98 29.25
C LYS A 53 -5.65 2.06 28.18
N ARG A 54 -6.72 2.72 27.74
CA ARG A 54 -6.78 3.67 26.61
C ARG A 54 -5.59 4.64 26.48
N ARG A 55 -5.14 5.27 27.56
CA ARG A 55 -4.00 6.23 27.53
C ARG A 55 -2.66 5.52 27.26
N ARG A 56 -2.41 4.38 27.92
CA ARG A 56 -1.19 3.58 27.71
C ARG A 56 -1.23 2.90 26.34
N LYS A 57 -2.42 2.41 25.92
CA LYS A 57 -2.70 1.82 24.61
C LYS A 57 -2.26 2.76 23.49
N LYS A 58 -2.76 4.00 23.50
CA LYS A 58 -2.43 5.01 22.49
C LYS A 58 -0.92 5.25 22.39
N LYS A 59 -0.22 5.43 23.51
CA LYS A 59 1.23 5.66 23.53
C LYS A 59 2.01 4.47 22.96
N GLN A 60 1.65 3.24 23.35
CA GLN A 60 2.35 2.04 22.90
C GLN A 60 2.05 1.72 21.43
N HIS A 61 0.81 1.91 21.00
CA HIS A 61 0.39 1.80 19.60
C HIS A 61 1.20 2.73 18.72
N THR A 62 1.26 4.02 19.08
CA THR A 62 2.06 5.00 18.33
C THR A 62 3.53 4.59 18.23
N LYS A 63 4.13 4.10 19.33
CA LYS A 63 5.54 3.66 19.34
C LYS A 63 5.78 2.46 18.43
N LYS A 64 4.94 1.41 18.54
CA LYS A 64 5.09 0.17 17.76
C LYS A 64 4.93 0.43 16.26
N VAL A 65 3.87 1.14 15.86
CA VAL A 65 3.66 1.49 14.45
C VAL A 65 4.79 2.38 13.93
N SER A 66 5.26 3.35 14.71
CA SER A 66 6.39 4.20 14.28
C SER A 66 7.67 3.40 14.02
N SER A 67 7.99 2.45 14.90
CA SER A 67 9.15 1.56 14.75
C SER A 67 9.01 0.68 13.51
N PHE A 68 7.85 0.02 13.33
CA PHE A 68 7.54 -0.77 12.14
C PHE A 68 7.68 0.04 10.84
N LEU A 69 7.06 1.22 10.76
CA LEU A 69 7.13 2.07 9.56
C LEU A 69 8.58 2.44 9.23
N LYS A 70 9.37 2.79 10.24
CA LYS A 70 10.76 3.21 10.07
C LYS A 70 11.68 2.05 9.68
N GLU A 71 11.67 0.98 10.46
CA GLU A 71 12.70 -0.06 10.45
C GLU A 71 12.39 -1.16 9.44
N GLU A 72 11.11 -1.39 9.15
CA GLU A 72 10.72 -2.46 8.24
C GLU A 72 10.19 -1.91 6.92
N LEU A 73 9.16 -1.05 6.97
CA LEU A 73 8.56 -0.52 5.74
C LEU A 73 9.52 0.44 5.02
N GLY A 74 10.24 1.28 5.77
CA GLY A 74 11.25 2.20 5.23
C GLY A 74 12.37 1.47 4.50
N GLU A 75 12.91 0.40 5.08
CA GLU A 75 13.96 -0.41 4.45
C GLU A 75 13.46 -1.13 3.19
N LYS A 76 12.21 -1.61 3.19
CA LYS A 76 11.57 -2.16 1.99
C LYS A 76 11.41 -1.09 0.91
N MET A 77 10.95 0.11 1.28
CA MET A 77 10.78 1.23 0.35
C MET A 77 12.08 1.69 -0.32
N LYS A 78 13.23 1.63 0.38
CA LYS A 78 14.54 1.96 -0.21
C LYS A 78 14.90 1.07 -1.40
N LYS A 79 14.43 -0.18 -1.42
CA LYS A 79 14.69 -1.15 -2.49
C LYS A 79 13.74 -0.98 -3.70
N LEU A 80 12.79 -0.05 -3.61
CA LEU A 80 11.80 0.19 -4.65
C LEU A 80 12.18 1.38 -5.51
N THR A 81 11.88 1.27 -6.81
CA THR A 81 11.87 2.45 -7.69
C THR A 81 10.76 3.41 -7.27
N ARG A 82 10.85 4.70 -7.64
CA ARG A 82 9.81 5.69 -7.33
C ARG A 82 8.40 5.23 -7.72
N LYS A 83 8.24 4.66 -8.92
CA LYS A 83 6.94 4.13 -9.40
C LYS A 83 6.44 2.96 -8.56
N GLU A 84 7.34 2.06 -8.13
CA GLU A 84 6.98 0.94 -7.26
C GLU A 84 6.56 1.42 -5.87
N GLY A 85 7.24 2.44 -5.33
CA GLY A 85 6.85 3.08 -4.08
C GLY A 85 5.47 3.74 -4.14
N ASN A 86 5.16 4.43 -5.24
CA ASN A 86 3.83 5.01 -5.45
C ASN A 86 2.74 3.93 -5.51
N ILE A 87 2.99 2.83 -6.22
CA ILE A 87 2.08 1.69 -6.26
C ILE A 87 1.91 1.09 -4.85
N LEU A 88 2.99 0.97 -4.06
CA LEU A 88 2.92 0.46 -2.70
C LEU A 88 1.99 1.32 -1.82
N VAL A 89 2.12 2.64 -1.87
CA VAL A 89 1.28 3.57 -1.09
C VAL A 89 -0.20 3.39 -1.43
N LYS A 90 -0.53 3.32 -2.72
CA LYS A 90 -1.88 3.03 -3.22
C LYS A 90 -2.42 1.69 -2.70
N LEU A 91 -1.60 0.64 -2.75
CA LEU A 91 -1.98 -0.69 -2.28
C LEU A 91 -2.14 -0.77 -0.76
N ILE A 92 -1.32 -0.03 0.01
CA ILE A 92 -1.51 0.09 1.46
C ILE A 92 -2.85 0.75 1.76
N TYR A 93 -3.21 1.82 1.04
CA TYR A 93 -4.53 2.43 1.17
C TYR A 93 -5.63 1.41 0.84
N ARG A 94 -5.55 0.73 -0.32
CA ARG A 94 -6.51 -0.31 -0.73
C ARG A 94 -6.75 -1.37 0.36
N GLU A 95 -5.68 -1.81 1.02
CA GLU A 95 -5.76 -2.90 2.00
C GLU A 95 -6.17 -2.45 3.41
N THR A 96 -6.01 -1.17 3.75
CA THR A 96 -6.18 -0.67 5.12
C THR A 96 -7.21 0.46 5.26
N ASN A 97 -7.60 1.10 4.16
CA ASN A 97 -8.33 2.38 4.10
C ASN A 97 -7.66 3.51 4.91
N ILE A 98 -6.34 3.44 5.09
CA ILE A 98 -5.56 4.46 5.78
C ILE A 98 -4.46 4.94 4.81
N SER A 99 -4.48 6.24 4.48
CA SER A 99 -3.41 6.81 3.66
C SER A 99 -2.07 6.75 4.37
N THR A 100 -0.99 6.55 3.61
CA THR A 100 0.35 6.56 4.19
C THR A 100 0.65 7.92 4.81
N TYR A 101 0.11 9.02 4.29
CA TYR A 101 0.17 10.31 4.98
C TYR A 101 -0.46 10.27 6.38
N LYS A 102 -1.63 9.64 6.56
CA LYS A 102 -2.27 9.49 7.88
C LYS A 102 -1.47 8.57 8.79
N LEU A 103 -0.99 7.43 8.27
CA LEU A 103 -0.04 6.52 8.97
C LEU A 103 1.26 7.20 9.38
N LEU A 104 1.64 8.31 8.74
CA LEU A 104 2.81 9.05 9.17
C LEU A 104 2.46 10.21 10.07
N LYS A 105 1.35 10.92 9.80
CA LYS A 105 0.87 12.06 10.59
C LYS A 105 0.47 11.66 12.00
N GLU A 106 -0.29 10.59 12.17
CA GLU A 106 -0.72 10.11 13.50
C GLU A 106 0.47 9.62 14.34
N TYR A 107 1.60 9.35 13.70
CA TYR A 107 2.78 8.73 14.27
C TYR A 107 4.00 9.67 14.28
N ARG A 108 3.78 10.96 13.99
CA ARG A 108 4.78 12.03 13.85
C ARG A 108 5.67 12.30 15.08
N GLY A 109 5.47 11.60 16.20
CA GLY A 109 6.29 11.77 17.41
C GLY A 109 7.63 11.02 17.41
N SER A 110 7.85 10.04 16.51
CA SER A 110 9.08 9.22 16.53
C SER A 110 9.53 8.69 15.15
N VAL A 111 8.85 9.05 14.06
CA VAL A 111 9.27 8.67 12.71
C VAL A 111 10.48 9.52 12.31
N ASN A 112 11.64 8.89 12.14
CA ASN A 112 12.91 9.55 11.81
C ASN A 112 12.78 10.41 10.53
N ALA A 113 13.41 11.59 10.51
CA ALA A 113 13.51 12.47 9.35
C ALA A 113 13.98 11.74 8.09
N PHE A 114 14.77 10.67 8.23
CA PHE A 114 15.19 9.84 7.11
C PHE A 114 14.00 9.14 6.40
N PHE A 115 13.05 8.56 7.13
CA PHE A 115 11.85 7.97 6.53
C PHE A 115 11.01 9.06 5.84
N TRP A 116 10.88 10.22 6.49
CA TRP A 116 10.23 11.38 5.88
C TRP A 116 10.92 11.84 4.60
N GLN A 117 12.25 11.80 4.53
CA GLN A 117 13.00 12.12 3.30
C GLN A 117 12.81 11.08 2.20
N THR A 118 12.87 9.78 2.53
CA THR A 118 12.60 8.69 1.55
C THR A 118 11.19 8.82 0.97
N THR A 119 10.23 9.18 1.82
CA THR A 119 8.83 9.30 1.46
C THR A 119 8.54 10.64 0.75
N ALA A 120 9.18 11.74 1.16
CA ALA A 120 9.08 13.06 0.50
C ALA A 120 9.66 13.05 -0.93
N LYS A 121 10.68 12.21 -1.20
CA LYS A 121 11.18 11.96 -2.57
C LYS A 121 10.12 11.34 -3.50
N MET A 122 9.04 10.79 -2.95
CA MET A 122 7.89 10.26 -3.71
C MET A 122 6.81 11.33 -3.99
N TYR A 123 7.06 12.61 -3.69
CA TYR A 123 6.11 13.75 -3.78
C TYR A 123 4.97 13.70 -2.75
N ASP A 124 4.72 14.84 -2.09
CA ASP A 124 3.72 15.02 -1.03
C ASP A 124 2.27 14.67 -1.46
N ASN A 125 1.95 14.84 -2.75
CA ASN A 125 0.63 14.50 -3.29
C ASN A 125 0.37 12.98 -3.33
N ASN A 126 1.40 12.16 -3.61
CA ASN A 126 1.21 10.72 -3.75
C ASN A 126 0.94 10.01 -2.41
N LEU A 127 1.33 10.62 -1.28
CA LEU A 127 1.12 10.05 0.06
C LEU A 127 -0.29 10.25 0.60
N LYS A 128 -0.96 11.28 0.07
CA LYS A 128 -2.37 11.58 0.34
C LYS A 128 -3.31 10.92 -0.67
N GLN A 129 -2.77 10.38 -1.78
CA GLN A 129 -3.58 9.70 -2.78
C GLN A 129 -4.30 8.51 -2.17
N GLU A 130 -5.59 8.48 -2.43
CA GLU A 130 -6.45 7.36 -2.15
C GLU A 130 -6.43 6.38 -3.34
N TYR A 131 -6.90 5.16 -3.11
CA TYR A 131 -7.07 4.18 -4.16
C TYR A 131 -8.47 4.29 -4.74
N ASP A 132 -8.59 4.71 -5.99
CA ASP A 132 -9.88 4.95 -6.64
C ASP A 132 -9.95 4.27 -8.02
N PRO A 133 -10.25 2.96 -8.06
CA PRO A 133 -10.33 2.21 -9.30
C PRO A 133 -11.54 2.61 -10.16
N VAL A 134 -12.49 3.38 -9.64
CA VAL A 134 -13.68 3.82 -10.39
C VAL A 134 -13.33 5.02 -11.28
N ASN A 135 -12.63 6.02 -10.74
CA ASN A 135 -12.32 7.25 -11.49
C ASN A 135 -10.87 7.31 -11.99
N ASN A 136 -9.98 6.44 -11.53
CA ASN A 136 -8.57 6.41 -11.93
C ASN A 136 -8.23 5.18 -12.78
N ARG A 137 -7.87 5.41 -14.06
CA ARG A 137 -7.50 4.33 -14.99
C ARG A 137 -6.32 3.50 -14.50
N GLU A 138 -5.31 4.08 -13.86
CA GLU A 138 -4.18 3.29 -13.35
C GLU A 138 -4.63 2.36 -12.21
N ASP A 139 -5.47 2.85 -11.29
CA ASP A 139 -5.99 2.07 -10.17
C ASP A 139 -6.93 0.96 -10.64
N MET A 140 -7.79 1.23 -11.62
CA MET A 140 -8.61 0.23 -12.31
C MET A 140 -7.74 -0.90 -12.88
N LEU A 141 -6.63 -0.56 -13.56
CA LEU A 141 -5.70 -1.55 -14.11
C LEU A 141 -4.99 -2.33 -12.99
N ILE A 142 -4.60 -1.67 -11.90
CA ILE A 142 -4.00 -2.32 -10.72
C ILE A 142 -5.00 -3.32 -10.12
N GLU A 143 -6.26 -2.93 -9.98
CA GLU A 143 -7.32 -3.77 -9.43
C GLU A 143 -7.53 -5.03 -10.26
N HIS A 144 -7.67 -4.85 -11.57
CA HIS A 144 -7.75 -5.96 -12.52
C HIS A 144 -6.53 -6.87 -12.44
N ILE A 145 -5.31 -6.32 -12.31
CA ILE A 145 -4.09 -7.13 -12.15
C ILE A 145 -4.18 -8.00 -10.88
N ILE A 146 -4.60 -7.43 -9.75
CA ILE A 146 -4.69 -8.15 -8.47
C ILE A 146 -5.73 -9.25 -8.54
N ILE A 147 -6.92 -8.96 -9.05
CA ILE A 147 -8.02 -9.94 -9.18
C ILE A 147 -7.55 -11.12 -10.05
N ASN A 148 -7.01 -10.85 -11.23
CA ASN A 148 -6.55 -11.92 -12.11
C ASN A 148 -5.38 -12.71 -11.51
N ALA A 149 -4.45 -12.04 -10.83
CA ALA A 149 -3.35 -12.73 -10.18
C ALA A 149 -3.83 -13.68 -9.08
N LYS A 150 -4.86 -13.31 -8.31
CA LYS A 150 -5.49 -14.19 -7.31
C LYS A 150 -6.20 -15.37 -7.97
N LEU A 151 -6.93 -15.13 -9.05
CA LEU A 151 -7.57 -16.20 -9.82
C LEU A 151 -6.56 -17.18 -10.43
N GLU A 152 -5.41 -16.67 -10.88
CA GLU A 152 -4.29 -17.45 -11.40
C GLU A 152 -3.46 -18.15 -10.30
N GLY A 153 -3.76 -17.95 -9.01
CA GLY A 153 -2.99 -18.50 -7.88
C GLY A 153 -1.58 -17.90 -7.72
N LYS A 154 -1.35 -16.70 -8.24
CA LYS A 154 -0.06 -15.98 -8.18
C LYS A 154 0.04 -15.01 -7.00
N LEU A 155 -1.08 -14.72 -6.35
CA LEU A 155 -1.24 -13.92 -5.12
C LEU A 155 -2.28 -14.59 -4.23
#